data_AF-A0A834RS55-F1
#
_entry.id   AF-A0A834RS55-F1
#
_cell.length_a   1.000
_cell.length_b   1.000
_cell.length_c   1.000
_cell.angle_alpha   90.00
_cell.angle_beta   90.00
_cell.angle_gamma   90.00
#
_symmetry.space_group_name_H-M   'P 1'
#
loop_
_entity.id
_entity.type
_entity.pdbx_description
1 polymer ?
#
loop_
_entity_poly.entity_id
_entity_poly.type
_entity_poly.pdbx_seq_one_letter_code
_entity_poly.pdbx_strand_id
1 'polypeptide(L)'
;MATASKIQLSASQTPQFHVANLAPESATKASELLQTNHENHHIFFNQDGFHNHIAHHLLTLFALGATPAQLQAAYDHNASYQRPPEPLQPSIVSGMQDPSRFKNYLGQEKYYHDFLVFFQEEIDNKGWEATLQEYLFAGTEMADDLLVRLYAGFLHPLIHLGFGVEFEQPGVIAEALAQAAVHGAWMKGLFVGCEEKVKEREAGDVGGRKTIVQVLEECRSNEKMRTAAQEGDANKIRDGILKRAPAEMVEMATQCFVKEGDDLQEKMAEMVNATGMFPLTLSSTLPTIDSHD
;
A
#
# COMPACT_ATOMS: atom_id res chain seq x y z
N MET A 1 -18.92 -15.12 8.58
CA MET A 1 -18.20 -13.88 8.93
C MET A 1 -16.75 -14.06 8.58
N ALA A 2 -16.10 -12.99 8.12
CA ALA A 2 -14.66 -12.99 7.90
C ALA A 2 -13.94 -13.03 9.26
N THR A 3 -12.74 -13.61 9.28
CA THR A 3 -11.84 -13.66 10.45
C THR A 3 -10.42 -13.33 9.99
N ALA A 4 -9.44 -13.40 10.89
CA ALA A 4 -8.06 -13.19 10.52
C ALA A 4 -7.50 -14.25 9.54
N SER A 5 -8.09 -15.45 9.50
CA SER A 5 -7.66 -16.57 8.64
C SER A 5 -8.71 -17.00 7.61
N LYS A 6 -9.88 -16.35 7.60
CA LYS A 6 -10.98 -16.67 6.69
C LYS A 6 -11.48 -15.43 5.96
N ILE A 7 -11.36 -15.45 4.64
CA ILE A 7 -11.94 -14.45 3.75
C ILE A 7 -13.42 -14.79 3.50
N GLN A 8 -14.28 -13.80 3.64
CA GLN A 8 -15.71 -13.94 3.40
C GLN A 8 -16.31 -12.63 2.92
N LEU A 9 -16.58 -12.55 1.63
CA LEU A 9 -17.34 -11.48 0.99
C LEU A 9 -18.84 -11.76 1.05
N SER A 10 -19.63 -10.70 0.86
CA SER A 10 -21.09 -10.78 0.75
C SER A 10 -21.61 -9.85 -0.34
N ALA A 11 -22.76 -10.21 -0.91
CA ALA A 11 -23.49 -9.34 -1.85
C ALA A 11 -23.98 -8.02 -1.25
N SER A 12 -23.93 -7.87 0.08
CA SER A 12 -24.35 -6.66 0.80
C SER A 12 -23.19 -5.66 1.01
N GLN A 13 -21.98 -5.97 0.55
CA GLN A 13 -20.84 -5.06 0.66
C GLN A 13 -21.06 -3.82 -0.20
N THR A 14 -20.67 -2.68 0.35
CA THR A 14 -20.78 -1.36 -0.29
C THR A 14 -19.42 -0.66 -0.29
N PRO A 15 -18.41 -1.19 -1.01
CA PRO A 15 -17.12 -0.52 -1.13
C PRO A 15 -17.32 0.84 -1.83
N GLN A 16 -16.37 1.77 -1.70
CA GLN A 16 -16.57 3.18 -2.07
C GLN A 16 -17.02 3.34 -3.53
N PHE A 17 -16.45 2.53 -4.43
CA PHE A 17 -16.87 2.47 -5.84
C PHE A 17 -17.35 1.06 -6.17
N HIS A 18 -18.67 0.90 -6.34
CA HIS A 18 -19.29 -0.38 -6.67
C HIS A 18 -20.49 -0.23 -7.60
N VAL A 19 -20.83 -1.31 -8.29
CA VAL A 19 -22.12 -1.42 -8.99
C VAL A 19 -23.24 -1.74 -8.01
N ALA A 20 -24.46 -1.30 -8.33
CA ALA A 20 -25.63 -1.71 -7.57
C ALA A 20 -25.88 -3.22 -7.73
N ASN A 21 -26.28 -3.89 -6.64
CA ASN A 21 -26.68 -5.30 -6.60
C ASN A 21 -25.56 -6.30 -6.98
N LEU A 22 -24.57 -6.44 -6.09
CA LEU A 22 -23.56 -7.51 -6.23
C LEU A 22 -24.22 -8.89 -6.17
N ALA A 23 -23.77 -9.82 -7.02
CA ALA A 23 -24.36 -11.15 -7.11
C ALA A 23 -23.85 -12.07 -5.97
N PRO A 24 -24.74 -12.78 -5.23
CA PRO A 24 -24.33 -13.71 -4.18
C PRO A 24 -23.34 -14.78 -4.64
N GLU A 25 -23.52 -15.32 -5.84
CA GLU A 25 -22.64 -16.30 -6.45
C GLU A 25 -21.23 -15.74 -6.74
N SER A 26 -21.14 -14.46 -7.13
CA SER A 26 -19.86 -13.77 -7.30
C SER A 26 -19.16 -13.54 -5.97
N ALA A 27 -19.92 -13.19 -4.91
CA ALA A 27 -19.36 -13.06 -3.56
C ALA A 27 -18.80 -14.40 -3.05
N THR A 28 -19.52 -15.50 -3.26
CA THR A 28 -19.04 -16.85 -2.94
C THR A 28 -17.76 -17.18 -3.72
N LYS A 29 -17.75 -17.01 -5.04
CA LYS A 29 -16.59 -17.32 -5.88
C LYS A 29 -15.38 -16.45 -5.53
N ALA A 30 -15.56 -15.15 -5.34
CA ALA A 30 -14.48 -14.25 -4.92
C ALA A 30 -13.92 -14.66 -3.55
N SER A 31 -14.76 -15.03 -2.58
CA SER A 31 -14.32 -15.54 -1.27
C SER A 31 -13.45 -16.80 -1.40
N GLU A 32 -13.88 -17.77 -2.22
CA GLU A 32 -13.12 -19.01 -2.48
C GLU A 32 -11.73 -18.72 -3.08
N LEU A 33 -11.67 -17.86 -4.09
CA LEU A 33 -10.42 -17.54 -4.80
C LEU A 33 -9.47 -16.72 -3.93
N LEU A 34 -9.99 -15.76 -3.16
CA LEU A 34 -9.20 -14.99 -2.20
C LEU A 34 -8.69 -15.88 -1.06
N GLN A 35 -9.50 -16.80 -0.55
CA GLN A 35 -9.03 -17.79 0.44
C GLN A 35 -7.92 -18.68 -0.16
N THR A 36 -8.09 -19.13 -1.39
CA THR A 36 -7.08 -19.94 -2.08
C THR A 36 -5.77 -19.14 -2.26
N ASN A 37 -5.87 -17.85 -2.57
CA ASN A 37 -4.71 -16.96 -2.62
C ASN A 37 -4.02 -16.83 -1.25
N HIS A 38 -4.80 -16.55 -0.21
CA HIS A 38 -4.33 -16.40 1.18
C HIS A 38 -3.55 -17.62 1.68
N GLU A 39 -4.01 -18.82 1.33
CA GLU A 39 -3.42 -20.07 1.82
C GLU A 39 -2.21 -20.56 1.01
N ASN A 40 -2.22 -20.31 -0.31
CA ASN A 40 -1.29 -21.01 -1.22
C ASN A 40 -0.23 -20.11 -1.84
N HIS A 41 -0.38 -18.78 -1.80
CA HIS A 41 0.52 -17.86 -2.49
C HIS A 41 1.22 -16.92 -1.51
N HIS A 42 2.50 -16.68 -1.77
CA HIS A 42 3.23 -15.61 -1.08
C HIS A 42 2.71 -14.24 -1.51
N ILE A 43 2.89 -13.21 -0.67
CA ILE A 43 2.58 -11.82 -1.03
C ILE A 43 3.47 -11.24 -2.13
N PHE A 44 4.53 -11.96 -2.51
CA PHE A 44 5.45 -11.62 -3.59
C PHE A 44 5.50 -12.79 -4.54
N PHE A 45 5.37 -12.56 -5.85
CA PHE A 45 5.39 -13.65 -6.83
C PHE A 45 6.80 -14.06 -7.27
N ASN A 46 7.82 -13.27 -6.95
CA ASN A 46 9.23 -13.59 -7.22
C ASN A 46 10.14 -13.16 -6.06
N GLN A 47 11.43 -13.45 -6.18
CA GLN A 47 12.46 -13.07 -5.19
C GLN A 47 13.03 -11.66 -5.40
N ASP A 48 12.52 -10.92 -6.40
CA ASP A 48 12.86 -9.51 -6.63
C ASP A 48 11.89 -8.58 -5.86
N GLY A 49 10.97 -9.15 -5.07
CA GLY A 49 10.00 -8.42 -4.25
C GLY A 49 8.81 -7.88 -5.04
N PHE A 50 8.47 -8.45 -6.21
CA PHE A 50 7.29 -8.04 -6.97
C PHE A 50 6.03 -8.62 -6.35
N HIS A 51 5.02 -7.78 -6.17
CA HIS A 51 3.87 -8.06 -5.32
C HIS A 51 2.79 -8.89 -6.02
N ASN A 52 2.17 -9.79 -5.26
CA ASN A 52 0.99 -10.52 -5.69
C ASN A 52 -0.23 -9.57 -5.75
N HIS A 53 -0.84 -9.47 -6.93
CA HIS A 53 -1.99 -8.58 -7.21
C HIS A 53 -3.35 -9.27 -7.17
N ILE A 54 -3.42 -10.56 -6.87
CA ILE A 54 -4.68 -11.33 -6.93
C ILE A 54 -5.75 -10.70 -6.03
N ALA A 55 -5.41 -10.36 -4.79
CA ALA A 55 -6.35 -9.78 -3.85
C ALA A 55 -6.94 -8.46 -4.36
N HIS A 56 -6.08 -7.55 -4.81
CA HIS A 56 -6.48 -6.24 -5.34
C HIS A 56 -7.39 -6.42 -6.56
N HIS A 57 -6.98 -7.26 -7.51
CA HIS A 57 -7.69 -7.47 -8.76
C HIS A 57 -9.07 -8.10 -8.54
N LEU A 58 -9.16 -9.16 -7.72
CA LEU A 58 -10.42 -9.84 -7.46
C LEU A 58 -11.42 -8.97 -6.69
N LEU A 59 -10.96 -8.21 -5.68
CA LEU A 59 -11.82 -7.30 -4.94
C LEU A 59 -12.34 -6.17 -5.82
N THR A 60 -11.50 -5.59 -6.68
CA THR A 60 -11.94 -4.60 -7.68
C THR A 60 -12.95 -5.18 -8.65
N LEU A 61 -12.66 -6.34 -9.25
CA LEU A 61 -13.58 -6.98 -10.20
C LEU A 61 -14.91 -7.33 -9.54
N PHE A 62 -14.89 -7.83 -8.31
CA PHE A 62 -16.09 -8.10 -7.54
C PHE A 62 -16.92 -6.83 -7.34
N ALA A 63 -16.32 -5.72 -6.89
CA ALA A 63 -17.01 -4.44 -6.74
C ALA A 63 -17.59 -3.89 -8.06
N LEU A 64 -16.95 -4.20 -9.20
CA LEU A 64 -17.43 -3.85 -10.54
C LEU A 64 -18.46 -4.83 -11.12
N GLY A 65 -18.90 -5.83 -10.34
CA GLY A 65 -19.97 -6.76 -10.74
C GLY A 65 -19.50 -7.92 -11.62
N ALA A 66 -18.23 -8.31 -11.55
CA ALA A 66 -17.74 -9.47 -12.30
C ALA A 66 -18.50 -10.75 -11.96
N THR A 67 -18.79 -11.55 -12.98
CA THR A 67 -19.39 -12.88 -12.85
C THR A 67 -18.39 -13.89 -12.25
N PRO A 68 -18.86 -15.03 -11.70
CA PRO A 68 -17.96 -16.07 -11.21
C PRO A 68 -16.92 -16.55 -12.23
N ALA A 69 -17.30 -16.62 -13.52
CA ALA A 69 -16.40 -17.03 -14.59
C ALA A 69 -15.29 -15.99 -14.86
N GLN A 70 -15.63 -14.70 -14.81
CA GLN A 70 -14.64 -13.62 -14.96
C GLN A 70 -13.66 -13.58 -13.78
N LEU A 71 -14.16 -13.77 -12.56
CA LEU A 71 -13.32 -13.87 -11.36
C LEU A 71 -12.36 -15.05 -11.44
N GLN A 72 -12.85 -16.23 -11.85
CA GLN A 72 -12.00 -17.41 -12.04
C GLN A 72 -10.93 -17.17 -13.10
N ALA A 73 -11.29 -16.62 -14.26
CA ALA A 73 -10.34 -16.34 -15.33
C ALA A 73 -9.25 -15.34 -14.90
N ALA A 74 -9.63 -14.31 -14.13
CA ALA A 74 -8.69 -13.33 -13.58
C ALA A 74 -7.71 -13.97 -12.56
N TYR A 75 -8.23 -14.86 -11.71
CA TYR A 75 -7.42 -15.64 -10.77
C TYR A 75 -6.45 -16.55 -11.53
N ASP A 76 -6.94 -17.38 -12.46
CA ASP A 76 -6.12 -18.36 -13.19
C ASP A 76 -4.95 -17.68 -13.92
N HIS A 77 -5.19 -16.51 -14.52
CA HIS A 77 -4.15 -15.72 -15.16
C HIS A 77 -3.06 -15.29 -14.19
N ASN A 78 -3.44 -14.70 -13.06
CA ASN A 78 -2.50 -14.18 -12.06
C ASN A 78 -1.81 -15.29 -11.25
N ALA A 79 -2.52 -16.39 -10.99
CA ALA A 79 -2.04 -17.54 -10.21
C ALA A 79 -0.89 -18.28 -10.92
N SER A 80 -0.85 -18.21 -12.26
CA SER A 80 0.10 -18.97 -13.10
C SER A 80 1.59 -18.70 -12.82
N TYR A 81 1.93 -17.57 -12.21
CA TYR A 81 3.30 -17.15 -11.90
C TYR A 81 3.53 -16.86 -10.41
N GLN A 82 2.57 -17.18 -9.53
CA GLN A 82 2.75 -17.02 -8.09
C GLN A 82 3.73 -18.06 -7.54
N ARG A 83 4.30 -17.76 -6.37
CA ARG A 83 5.16 -18.68 -5.63
C ARG A 83 4.50 -19.09 -4.31
N PRO A 84 4.81 -20.28 -3.78
CA PRO A 84 4.27 -20.72 -2.49
C PRO A 84 4.79 -19.86 -1.33
N PRO A 85 4.08 -19.83 -0.18
CA PRO A 85 4.55 -19.18 1.03
C PRO A 85 5.84 -19.85 1.56
N GLU A 86 6.63 -19.08 2.31
CA GLU A 86 7.78 -19.62 3.04
C GLU A 86 7.30 -20.54 4.18
N PRO A 87 8.08 -21.56 4.60
CA PRO A 87 7.70 -22.42 5.71
C PRO A 87 7.56 -21.64 7.02
N LEU A 88 6.44 -21.82 7.72
CA LEU A 88 6.19 -21.23 9.03
C LEU A 88 7.22 -21.71 10.06
N GLN A 89 7.73 -20.79 10.87
CA GLN A 89 8.64 -21.05 11.99
C GLN A 89 7.97 -20.62 13.31
N PRO A 90 7.27 -21.53 14.03
CA PRO A 90 6.52 -21.16 15.24
C PRO A 90 7.34 -20.44 16.32
N SER A 91 8.64 -20.74 16.41
CA SER A 91 9.56 -20.08 17.36
C SER A 91 9.82 -18.60 17.04
N ILE A 92 9.68 -18.20 15.77
CA ILE A 92 9.77 -16.81 15.31
C ILE A 92 8.50 -16.07 15.70
N VAL A 93 7.31 -16.65 15.43
CA VAL A 93 6.01 -16.10 15.85
C VAL A 93 5.96 -15.85 17.36
N SER A 94 6.30 -16.87 18.16
CA SER A 94 6.39 -16.70 19.63
C SER A 94 7.44 -15.67 20.04
N GLY A 95 8.48 -15.47 19.23
CA GLY A 95 9.49 -14.45 19.46
C GLY A 95 9.03 -13.03 19.14
N MET A 96 8.08 -12.84 18.23
CA MET A 96 7.52 -11.53 17.87
C MET A 96 6.67 -10.92 18.99
N GLN A 97 6.16 -11.76 19.90
CA GLN A 97 5.46 -11.33 21.13
C GLN A 97 6.35 -10.52 22.09
N ASP A 98 7.67 -10.58 21.94
CA ASP A 98 8.63 -9.70 22.63
C ASP A 98 8.98 -8.51 21.72
N PRO A 99 8.59 -7.28 22.07
CA PRO A 99 8.87 -6.08 21.26
C PRO A 99 10.36 -5.87 20.97
N SER A 100 11.25 -6.31 21.86
CA SER A 100 12.70 -6.18 21.67
C SER A 100 13.24 -7.11 20.56
N ARG A 101 12.53 -8.22 20.31
CA ARG A 101 12.84 -9.21 19.27
C ARG A 101 12.10 -8.93 17.97
N PHE A 102 10.87 -8.42 18.03
CA PHE A 102 10.04 -8.08 16.87
C PHE A 102 10.83 -7.30 15.80
N LYS A 103 11.54 -6.24 16.22
CA LYS A 103 12.35 -5.39 15.33
C LYS A 103 13.47 -6.13 14.58
N ASN A 104 13.96 -7.25 15.11
CA ASN A 104 15.04 -8.02 14.49
C ASN A 104 14.56 -8.81 13.26
N TYR A 105 13.26 -8.94 13.07
CA TYR A 105 12.65 -9.63 11.93
C TYR A 105 12.21 -8.65 10.83
N LEU A 106 12.08 -7.36 11.14
CA LEU A 106 11.62 -6.36 10.17
C LEU A 106 12.53 -6.24 8.95
N GLY A 107 11.93 -5.96 7.80
CA GLY A 107 12.62 -5.75 6.52
C GLY A 107 13.20 -7.03 5.89
N GLN A 108 12.80 -8.20 6.36
CA GLN A 108 13.27 -9.49 5.86
C GLN A 108 12.11 -10.32 5.32
N GLU A 109 12.06 -10.42 3.98
CA GLU A 109 11.02 -11.14 3.23
C GLU A 109 10.75 -12.56 3.73
N LYS A 110 11.79 -13.30 4.10
CA LYS A 110 11.69 -14.68 4.60
C LYS A 110 10.77 -14.85 5.82
N TYR A 111 10.49 -13.79 6.57
CA TYR A 111 9.62 -13.83 7.75
C TYR A 111 8.17 -13.41 7.45
N TYR A 112 7.79 -13.23 6.18
CA TYR A 112 6.44 -12.78 5.82
C TYR A 112 5.36 -13.71 6.40
N HIS A 113 5.50 -15.03 6.22
CA HIS A 113 4.50 -15.98 6.72
C HIS A 113 4.45 -15.99 8.25
N ASP A 114 5.59 -15.82 8.93
CA ASP A 114 5.63 -15.69 10.39
C ASP A 114 4.91 -14.43 10.87
N PHE A 115 5.13 -13.29 10.20
CA PHE A 115 4.40 -12.05 10.49
C PHE A 115 2.91 -12.17 10.20
N LEU A 116 2.52 -12.87 9.13
CA LEU A 116 1.11 -13.11 8.81
C LEU A 116 0.42 -13.82 9.97
N VAL A 117 0.97 -14.95 10.43
CA VAL A 117 0.41 -15.69 11.56
C VAL A 117 0.40 -14.85 12.84
N PHE A 118 1.47 -14.10 13.11
CA PHE A 118 1.51 -13.18 14.25
C PHE A 118 0.37 -12.15 14.21
N PHE A 119 0.19 -11.45 13.08
CA PHE A 119 -0.90 -10.46 12.96
C PHE A 119 -2.27 -11.11 12.95
N GLN A 120 -2.39 -12.36 12.49
CA GLN A 120 -3.65 -13.11 12.63
C GLN A 120 -4.00 -13.35 14.10
N GLU A 121 -3.03 -13.80 14.90
CA GLU A 121 -3.20 -13.98 16.35
C GLU A 121 -3.57 -12.65 17.03
N GLU A 122 -2.90 -11.55 16.70
CA GLU A 122 -3.21 -10.23 17.24
C GLU A 122 -4.65 -9.80 16.90
N ILE A 123 -5.07 -9.96 15.65
CA ILE A 123 -6.42 -9.62 15.21
C ILE A 123 -7.47 -10.50 15.87
N ASP A 124 -7.25 -11.81 15.99
CA ASP A 124 -8.18 -12.71 16.66
C ASP A 124 -8.31 -12.39 18.16
N ASN A 125 -7.26 -11.87 18.78
CA ASN A 125 -7.25 -11.52 20.20
C ASN A 125 -7.96 -10.19 20.53
N LYS A 126 -7.73 -9.13 19.74
CA LYS A 126 -8.21 -7.77 20.06
C LYS A 126 -9.00 -7.07 18.95
N GLY A 127 -9.20 -7.72 17.81
CA GLY A 127 -9.84 -7.13 16.64
C GLY A 127 -8.86 -6.37 15.75
N TRP A 128 -9.27 -6.15 14.49
CA TRP A 128 -8.40 -5.51 13.50
C TRP A 128 -8.24 -4.02 13.78
N GLU A 129 -9.27 -3.32 14.28
CA GLU A 129 -9.19 -1.90 14.61
C GLU A 129 -8.15 -1.63 15.70
N ALA A 130 -8.20 -2.40 16.80
CA ALA A 130 -7.24 -2.27 17.90
C ALA A 130 -5.82 -2.64 17.47
N THR A 131 -5.69 -3.63 16.56
CA THR A 131 -4.39 -4.00 15.98
C THR A 131 -3.81 -2.87 15.14
N LEU A 132 -4.61 -2.22 14.29
CA LEU A 132 -4.14 -1.04 13.54
C LEU A 132 -3.77 0.12 14.47
N GLN A 133 -4.56 0.36 15.51
CA GLN A 133 -4.23 1.40 16.50
C GLN A 133 -2.89 1.13 17.17
N GLU A 134 -2.63 -0.11 17.59
CA GLU A 134 -1.38 -0.45 18.27
C GLU A 134 -0.15 -0.41 17.35
N TYR A 135 -0.25 -1.01 16.17
CA TYR A 135 0.91 -1.23 15.30
C TYR A 135 1.13 -0.15 14.25
N LEU A 136 0.20 0.79 14.05
CA LEU A 136 0.36 1.87 13.06
C LEU A 136 0.12 3.26 13.63
N PHE A 137 -0.75 3.43 14.63
CA PHE A 137 -1.24 4.75 15.05
C PHE A 137 -0.93 5.12 16.51
N ALA A 138 -0.25 4.25 17.25
CA ALA A 138 0.04 4.48 18.67
C ALA A 138 1.11 5.56 18.94
N GLY A 139 1.81 6.05 17.91
CA GLY A 139 2.92 7.01 18.06
C GLY A 139 4.12 6.46 18.84
N THR A 140 4.26 5.13 18.90
CA THR A 140 5.43 4.45 19.48
C THR A 140 6.49 4.24 18.40
N GLU A 141 7.75 4.04 18.79
CA GLU A 141 8.83 3.77 17.83
C GLU A 141 8.50 2.60 16.88
N MET A 142 7.86 1.54 17.40
CA MET A 142 7.43 0.40 16.59
C MET A 142 6.30 0.78 15.63
N ALA A 143 5.29 1.51 16.12
CA ALA A 143 4.14 1.91 15.31
C ALA A 143 4.57 2.83 14.16
N ASP A 144 5.40 3.82 14.45
CA ASP A 144 5.91 4.76 13.46
C ASP A 144 6.82 4.06 12.43
N ASP A 145 7.63 3.08 12.87
CA ASP A 145 8.47 2.30 11.95
C ASP A 145 7.64 1.46 10.98
N LEU A 146 6.56 0.81 11.46
CA LEU A 146 5.67 0.04 10.59
C LEU A 146 4.80 0.94 9.71
N LEU A 147 4.33 2.08 10.23
CA LEU A 147 3.57 3.08 9.49
C LEU A 147 4.36 3.59 8.28
N VAL A 148 5.64 3.92 8.45
CA VAL A 148 6.51 4.32 7.34
C VAL A 148 6.65 3.21 6.29
N ARG A 149 6.71 1.94 6.71
CA ARG A 149 6.83 0.80 5.80
C ARG A 149 5.57 0.56 4.97
N LEU A 150 4.40 1.06 5.37
CA LEU A 150 3.20 1.00 4.54
C LEU A 150 3.38 1.69 3.17
N TYR A 151 4.24 2.71 3.13
CA TYR A 151 4.52 3.50 1.93
C TYR A 151 5.70 2.95 1.10
N ALA A 152 6.32 1.86 1.54
CA ALA A 152 7.36 1.18 0.77
C ALA A 152 6.75 0.32 -0.36
N GLY A 153 7.61 -0.24 -1.21
CA GLY A 153 7.21 -1.15 -2.28
C GLY A 153 6.13 -0.58 -3.20
N PHE A 154 6.21 0.69 -3.60
CA PHE A 154 5.17 1.37 -4.41
C PHE A 154 3.78 1.35 -3.75
N LEU A 155 3.72 1.57 -2.44
CA LEU A 155 2.48 1.67 -1.64
C LEU A 155 1.69 0.36 -1.55
N HIS A 156 2.23 -0.79 -1.98
CA HIS A 156 1.47 -2.05 -1.98
C HIS A 156 0.90 -2.43 -0.61
N PRO A 157 1.63 -2.30 0.52
CA PRO A 157 1.05 -2.58 1.82
C PRO A 157 -0.12 -1.64 2.16
N LEU A 158 0.00 -0.35 1.84
CA LEU A 158 -1.09 0.62 2.05
C LEU A 158 -2.30 0.32 1.15
N ILE A 159 -2.08 -0.01 -0.11
CA ILE A 159 -3.15 -0.40 -1.06
C ILE A 159 -3.86 -1.66 -0.53
N HIS A 160 -3.08 -2.66 -0.12
CA HIS A 160 -3.60 -3.92 0.41
C HIS A 160 -4.39 -3.72 1.72
N LEU A 161 -3.89 -2.87 2.63
CA LEU A 161 -4.60 -2.46 3.83
C LEU A 161 -5.92 -1.76 3.49
N GLY A 162 -5.90 -0.85 2.52
CA GLY A 162 -7.09 -0.14 2.04
C GLY A 162 -8.19 -1.11 1.59
N PHE A 163 -7.85 -2.11 0.78
CA PHE A 163 -8.78 -3.18 0.40
C PHE A 163 -9.28 -3.99 1.60
N GLY A 164 -8.39 -4.34 2.54
CA GLY A 164 -8.77 -5.07 3.74
C GLY A 164 -9.77 -4.32 4.60
N VAL A 165 -9.59 -3.00 4.78
CA VAL A 165 -10.51 -2.13 5.51
C VAL A 165 -11.81 -1.91 4.73
N GLU A 166 -11.73 -1.57 3.45
CA GLU A 166 -12.89 -1.27 2.60
C GLU A 166 -13.88 -2.44 2.50
N PHE A 167 -13.36 -3.67 2.47
CA PHE A 167 -14.17 -4.89 2.41
C PHE A 167 -14.36 -5.56 3.77
N GLU A 168 -13.85 -4.98 4.86
CA GLU A 168 -13.87 -5.55 6.22
C GLU A 168 -13.36 -7.01 6.24
N GLN A 169 -12.19 -7.26 5.67
CA GLN A 169 -11.55 -8.58 5.60
C GLN A 169 -10.32 -8.63 6.52
N PRO A 170 -10.44 -9.14 7.76
CA PRO A 170 -9.34 -9.11 8.71
C PRO A 170 -8.11 -9.91 8.25
N GLY A 171 -8.30 -10.98 7.46
CA GLY A 171 -7.19 -11.71 6.86
C GLY A 171 -6.37 -10.88 5.86
N VAL A 172 -7.02 -10.06 5.03
CA VAL A 172 -6.32 -9.12 4.12
C VAL A 172 -5.61 -8.01 4.90
N ILE A 173 -6.18 -7.60 6.03
CA ILE A 173 -5.52 -6.65 6.94
C ILE A 173 -4.25 -7.27 7.56
N ALA A 174 -4.30 -8.53 7.98
CA ALA A 174 -3.13 -9.26 8.48
C ALA A 174 -2.05 -9.39 7.39
N GLU A 175 -2.45 -9.73 6.16
CA GLU A 175 -1.56 -9.77 4.98
C GLU A 175 -0.87 -8.41 4.77
N ALA A 176 -1.60 -7.30 4.87
CA ALA A 176 -1.06 -5.95 4.69
C ALA A 176 -0.02 -5.58 5.76
N LEU A 177 -0.31 -5.87 7.02
CA LEU A 177 0.60 -5.62 8.14
C LEU A 177 1.87 -6.47 8.02
N ALA A 178 1.72 -7.75 7.66
CA ALA A 178 2.85 -8.63 7.40
C ALA A 178 3.68 -8.16 6.20
N GLN A 179 3.03 -7.70 5.14
CA GLN A 179 3.69 -7.12 3.97
C GLN A 179 4.49 -5.87 4.34
N ALA A 180 3.91 -4.97 5.16
CA ALA A 180 4.62 -3.80 5.68
C ALA A 180 5.84 -4.20 6.50
N ALA A 181 5.70 -5.18 7.40
CA ALA A 181 6.76 -5.64 8.29
C ALA A 181 8.00 -6.15 7.52
N VAL A 182 7.80 -6.79 6.36
CA VAL A 182 8.90 -7.30 5.53
C VAL A 182 9.47 -6.30 4.52
N HIS A 183 8.79 -5.17 4.26
CA HIS A 183 9.36 -4.09 3.45
C HIS A 183 10.41 -3.30 4.23
N GLY A 184 11.42 -2.77 3.54
CA GLY A 184 12.42 -1.88 4.16
C GLY A 184 11.87 -0.48 4.47
N ALA A 185 12.35 0.15 5.54
CA ALA A 185 11.92 1.48 5.99
C ALA A 185 12.60 2.65 5.22
N TRP A 186 12.85 2.51 3.92
CA TRP A 186 13.58 3.51 3.14
C TRP A 186 12.82 4.83 2.93
N MET A 187 11.52 4.87 3.24
CA MET A 187 10.71 6.10 3.28
C MET A 187 10.88 6.93 4.56
N LYS A 188 11.54 6.40 5.59
CA LYS A 188 11.64 7.04 6.92
C LYS A 188 12.21 8.44 6.87
N GLY A 189 13.29 8.63 6.11
CA GLY A 189 13.94 9.94 5.97
C GLY A 189 13.03 11.01 5.35
N LEU A 190 12.12 10.61 4.43
CA LEU A 190 11.16 11.55 3.86
C LEU A 190 10.12 11.97 4.90
N PHE A 191 9.46 11.00 5.55
CA PHE A 191 8.36 11.32 6.47
C PHE A 191 8.82 12.04 7.73
N VAL A 192 9.91 11.56 8.36
CA VAL A 192 10.48 12.25 9.54
C VAL A 192 10.95 13.65 9.15
N GLY A 193 11.60 13.81 8.00
CA GLY A 193 12.02 15.13 7.52
C GLY A 193 10.85 16.06 7.23
N CYS A 194 9.73 15.54 6.71
CA CYS A 194 8.50 16.32 6.54
C CYS A 194 7.91 16.77 7.88
N GLU A 195 7.84 15.89 8.88
CA GLU A 195 7.34 16.24 10.21
C GLU A 195 8.19 17.31 10.90
N GLU A 196 9.51 17.16 10.88
CA GLU A 196 10.45 18.13 11.45
C GLU A 196 10.25 19.50 10.79
N LYS A 197 10.17 19.54 9.46
CA LYS A 197 9.99 20.78 8.71
C LYS A 197 8.63 21.43 8.94
N VAL A 198 7.56 20.64 9.11
CA VAL A 198 6.23 21.20 9.44
C VAL A 198 6.24 21.81 10.83
N LYS A 199 6.86 21.14 11.82
CA LYS A 199 7.01 21.68 13.18
C LYS A 199 7.79 23.01 13.20
N GLU A 200 8.80 23.15 12.34
CA GLU A 200 9.53 24.42 12.18
C GLU A 200 8.65 25.54 11.58
N ARG A 201 7.78 25.23 10.61
CA ARG A 201 6.87 26.20 9.96
C ARG A 201 5.72 26.64 10.85
N GLU A 202 5.19 25.77 11.69
CA GLU A 202 4.12 26.16 12.63
C GLU A 202 4.60 27.23 13.64
N ALA A 203 5.92 27.38 13.81
CA ALA A 203 6.53 28.43 14.61
C ALA A 203 6.67 29.80 13.89
N GLY A 204 6.37 29.90 12.58
CA GLY A 204 6.48 31.16 11.82
C GLY A 204 5.70 31.16 10.50
N ASP A 205 4.84 32.18 10.31
CA ASP A 205 3.99 32.49 9.14
C ASP A 205 3.80 31.36 8.10
N VAL A 206 2.62 30.74 8.13
CA VAL A 206 2.26 29.61 7.27
C VAL A 206 2.08 30.13 5.84
N GLY A 207 3.11 30.02 5.01
CA GLY A 207 2.99 30.21 3.56
C GLY A 207 1.79 29.44 3.01
N GLY A 208 1.14 29.99 1.97
CA GLY A 208 -0.10 29.43 1.42
C GLY A 208 0.03 27.97 0.97
N ARG A 209 -1.00 27.16 1.25
CA ARG A 209 -1.13 25.77 0.79
C ARG A 209 -1.13 25.74 -0.74
N LYS A 210 -0.33 24.85 -1.34
CA LYS A 210 -0.30 24.64 -2.80
C LYS A 210 -1.15 23.43 -3.19
N THR A 211 -1.62 23.43 -4.43
CA THR A 211 -2.27 22.25 -5.01
C THR A 211 -1.24 21.21 -5.43
N ILE A 212 -1.66 19.95 -5.57
CA ILE A 212 -0.80 18.86 -6.05
C ILE A 212 -0.19 19.21 -7.42
N VAL A 213 -0.97 19.82 -8.32
CA VAL A 213 -0.49 20.23 -9.65
C VAL A 213 0.60 21.30 -9.55
N GLN A 214 0.42 22.31 -8.69
CA GLN A 214 1.44 23.34 -8.47
C GLN A 214 2.74 22.74 -7.93
N VAL A 215 2.66 21.81 -6.96
CA VAL A 215 3.84 21.11 -6.44
C VAL A 215 4.53 20.29 -7.53
N LEU A 216 3.78 19.62 -8.40
CA LEU A 216 4.35 18.86 -9.52
C LEU A 216 5.02 19.76 -10.57
N GLU A 217 4.46 20.92 -10.86
CA GLU A 217 5.08 21.93 -11.74
C GLU A 217 6.39 22.47 -11.15
N GLU A 218 6.45 22.67 -9.84
CA GLU A 218 7.66 23.08 -9.14
C GLU A 218 8.73 21.99 -9.13
N CYS A 219 8.33 20.72 -8.91
CA CYS A 219 9.23 19.57 -9.07
C CYS A 219 9.83 19.52 -10.48
N ARG A 220 9.05 19.80 -11.53
CA ARG A 220 9.52 19.83 -12.93
C ARG A 220 10.48 21.00 -13.20
N SER A 221 10.21 22.15 -12.59
CA SER A 221 11.01 23.37 -12.76
C SER A 221 12.30 23.36 -11.92
N ASN A 222 12.35 22.53 -10.87
CA ASN A 222 13.53 22.33 -10.06
C ASN A 222 14.52 21.38 -10.76
N GLU A 223 15.68 21.89 -11.17
CA GLU A 223 16.69 21.13 -11.92
C GLU A 223 17.15 19.87 -11.18
N LYS A 224 17.35 19.96 -9.87
CA LYS A 224 17.82 18.85 -9.05
C LYS A 224 16.77 17.76 -8.92
N MET A 225 15.50 18.11 -8.73
CA MET A 225 14.38 17.15 -8.72
C MET A 225 14.20 16.48 -10.09
N ARG A 226 14.20 17.27 -11.17
CA ARG A 226 14.00 16.77 -12.55
C ARG A 226 15.09 15.80 -13.00
N THR A 227 16.32 15.99 -12.53
CA THR A 227 17.48 15.16 -12.91
C THR A 227 17.85 14.11 -11.86
N ALA A 228 17.13 14.07 -10.73
CA ALA A 228 17.44 13.15 -9.64
C ALA A 228 17.20 11.70 -10.02
N ALA A 229 16.15 11.35 -10.76
CA ALA A 229 15.95 9.99 -11.26
C ALA A 229 16.75 9.77 -12.55
N GLN A 230 17.52 8.67 -12.61
CA GLN A 230 18.40 8.34 -13.72
C GLN A 230 18.08 6.94 -14.26
N GLU A 231 18.41 6.66 -15.52
CA GLU A 231 18.10 5.39 -16.20
C GLU A 231 18.62 4.16 -15.45
N GLY A 232 19.83 4.23 -14.87
CA GLY A 232 20.45 3.13 -14.11
C GLY A 232 19.89 2.88 -12.71
N ASP A 233 18.98 3.71 -12.20
CA ASP A 233 18.35 3.44 -10.90
C ASP A 233 17.37 2.28 -11.01
N ALA A 234 17.54 1.26 -10.16
CA ALA A 234 16.58 0.16 -10.02
C ALA A 234 15.22 0.67 -9.54
N ASN A 235 15.20 1.60 -8.58
CA ASN A 235 14.00 2.30 -8.15
C ASN A 235 14.20 3.83 -8.27
N LYS A 236 13.41 4.49 -9.13
CA LYS A 236 13.55 5.93 -9.43
C LYS A 236 13.29 6.83 -8.22
N ILE A 237 12.50 6.36 -7.25
CA ILE A 237 12.20 7.11 -6.02
C ILE A 237 13.33 6.89 -5.01
N ARG A 238 13.56 5.63 -4.61
CA ARG A 238 14.53 5.28 -3.56
C ARG A 238 15.97 5.58 -3.97
N ASP A 239 16.40 5.07 -5.13
CA ASP A 239 17.79 5.16 -5.59
C ASP A 239 18.07 6.46 -6.36
N GLY A 240 16.99 7.11 -6.82
CA GLY A 240 17.01 8.40 -7.50
C GLY A 240 16.69 9.57 -6.58
N ILE A 241 15.42 9.97 -6.53
CA ILE A 241 14.94 11.19 -5.86
C ILE A 241 15.38 11.26 -4.39
N LEU A 242 15.10 10.24 -3.60
CA LEU A 242 15.42 10.23 -2.16
C LEU A 242 16.91 10.14 -1.88
N LYS A 243 17.71 9.66 -2.84
CA LYS A 243 19.17 9.60 -2.72
C LYS A 243 19.84 10.93 -3.10
N ARG A 244 19.35 11.59 -4.15
CA ARG A 244 20.03 12.74 -4.78
C ARG A 244 19.37 14.09 -4.51
N ALA A 245 18.08 14.11 -4.21
CA ALA A 245 17.30 15.30 -3.90
C ALA A 245 16.40 15.15 -2.64
N PRO A 246 16.88 14.56 -1.52
CA PRO A 246 16.04 14.32 -0.35
C PRO A 246 15.50 15.61 0.28
N ALA A 247 16.33 16.65 0.36
CA ALA A 247 15.93 17.94 0.95
C ALA A 247 14.89 18.65 0.09
N GLU A 248 15.05 18.62 -1.24
CA GLU A 248 14.07 19.16 -2.19
C GLU A 248 12.77 18.37 -2.15
N MET A 249 12.81 17.04 -2.01
CA MET A 249 11.61 16.23 -1.87
C MET A 249 10.83 16.58 -0.59
N VAL A 250 11.51 16.74 0.55
CA VAL A 250 10.90 17.20 1.81
C VAL A 250 10.33 18.62 1.66
N GLU A 251 11.04 19.52 1.00
CA GLU A 251 10.54 20.87 0.69
C GLU A 251 9.25 20.81 -0.13
N MET A 252 9.18 19.98 -1.17
CA MET A 252 8.00 19.88 -2.04
C MET A 252 6.82 19.18 -1.34
N ALA A 253 7.08 18.06 -0.66
CA ALA A 253 6.05 17.27 0.01
C ALA A 253 5.32 18.03 1.14
N THR A 254 5.98 19.03 1.75
CA THR A 254 5.40 19.83 2.84
C THR A 254 4.57 21.03 2.37
N GLN A 255 4.40 21.23 1.06
CA GLN A 255 3.60 22.35 0.52
C GLN A 255 2.14 21.98 0.24
N CYS A 256 1.85 20.68 0.10
CA CYS A 256 0.50 20.14 -0.04
C CYS A 256 0.17 19.33 1.21
N PHE A 257 -0.82 19.77 1.97
CA PHE A 257 -1.21 19.14 3.23
C PHE A 257 -2.72 19.23 3.46
N VAL A 258 -3.24 18.33 4.28
CA VAL A 258 -4.62 18.32 4.76
C VAL A 258 -4.63 18.75 6.23
N LYS A 259 -5.55 19.64 6.60
CA LYS A 259 -5.79 20.07 7.99
C LYS A 259 -7.09 19.49 8.53
N GLU A 260 -7.19 19.40 9.85
CA GLU A 260 -8.47 19.12 10.50
C GLU A 260 -9.52 20.15 10.05
N GLY A 261 -10.70 19.66 9.66
CA GLY A 261 -11.78 20.48 9.12
C GLY A 261 -11.71 20.77 7.60
N ASP A 262 -10.67 20.34 6.89
CA ASP A 262 -10.67 20.36 5.42
C ASP A 262 -11.74 19.40 4.86
N ASP A 263 -12.29 19.73 3.68
CA ASP A 263 -13.17 18.82 2.93
C ASP A 263 -12.34 17.70 2.28
N LEU A 264 -12.42 16.51 2.87
CA LEU A 264 -11.72 15.32 2.36
C LEU A 264 -12.20 14.90 0.96
N GLN A 265 -13.46 15.17 0.60
CA GLN A 265 -13.97 14.86 -0.74
C GLN A 265 -13.33 15.78 -1.78
N GLU A 266 -13.19 17.07 -1.46
CA GLU A 266 -12.47 18.02 -2.32
C GLU A 266 -11.00 17.61 -2.48
N LYS A 267 -10.32 17.23 -1.39
CA LYS A 267 -8.91 16.79 -1.42
C LYS A 267 -8.71 15.48 -2.18
N MET A 268 -9.64 14.54 -2.04
CA MET A 268 -9.64 13.32 -2.84
C MET A 268 -9.87 13.64 -4.32
N ALA A 269 -10.79 14.55 -4.66
CA ALA A 269 -11.03 14.98 -6.04
C ALA A 269 -9.79 15.67 -6.65
N GLU A 270 -9.09 16.51 -5.88
CA GLU A 270 -7.82 17.13 -6.27
C GLU A 270 -6.76 16.06 -6.60
N MET A 271 -6.61 15.05 -5.72
CA MET A 271 -5.68 13.93 -5.91
C MET A 271 -6.02 13.12 -7.17
N VAL A 272 -7.29 12.74 -7.35
CA VAL A 272 -7.75 11.99 -8.53
C VAL A 272 -7.55 12.79 -9.83
N ASN A 273 -7.84 14.10 -9.80
CA ASN A 273 -7.61 14.96 -10.95
C ASN A 273 -6.12 15.06 -11.30
N ALA A 274 -5.25 15.21 -10.29
CA ALA A 274 -3.81 15.25 -10.50
C ALA A 274 -3.27 13.93 -11.07
N THR A 275 -3.72 12.78 -10.58
CA THR A 275 -3.28 11.47 -11.09
C THR A 275 -3.83 11.15 -12.48
N GLY A 276 -5.05 11.59 -12.81
CA GLY A 276 -5.64 11.39 -14.14
C GLY A 276 -5.03 12.29 -15.22
N MET A 277 -4.80 13.57 -14.93
CA MET A 277 -4.35 14.57 -15.92
C MET A 277 -2.83 14.53 -16.17
N PHE A 278 -2.04 14.13 -15.19
CA PHE A 278 -0.58 14.21 -15.28
C PHE A 278 0.06 13.20 -16.26
N PRO A 279 -0.41 11.94 -16.36
CA PRO A 279 0.04 11.00 -17.40
C PRO A 279 -0.44 11.39 -18.81
N LEU A 280 -1.67 11.91 -18.93
CA LEU A 280 -2.26 12.27 -20.23
C LEU A 280 -1.53 13.44 -20.91
N THR A 281 -1.00 14.39 -20.13
CA THR A 281 -0.17 15.49 -20.66
C THR A 281 1.26 15.06 -21.03
N LEU A 282 1.73 13.92 -20.53
CA LEU A 282 3.00 13.30 -20.96
C LEU A 282 2.85 12.56 -22.29
N SER A 283 1.70 11.93 -22.55
CA SER A 283 1.42 11.25 -23.82
C SER A 283 1.29 12.22 -25.01
N SER A 284 0.81 13.45 -24.77
CA SER A 284 0.69 14.47 -25.82
C SER A 284 1.99 15.20 -26.16
N THR A 285 3.11 14.88 -25.50
CA THR A 285 4.43 15.51 -25.73
C THR A 285 5.54 14.52 -26.10
N LEU A 286 5.24 13.22 -26.15
CA LEU A 286 6.16 12.21 -26.65
C LEU A 286 5.86 11.92 -28.14
N PRO A 287 6.85 11.97 -29.04
CA PRO A 287 6.65 11.53 -30.42
C PRO A 287 6.29 10.04 -30.41
N THR A 288 5.27 9.68 -31.19
CA THR A 288 4.90 8.29 -31.48
C THR A 288 6.14 7.53 -31.96
N ILE A 289 6.64 6.61 -31.15
CA ILE A 289 7.58 5.60 -31.59
C ILE A 289 6.73 4.51 -32.23
N ASP A 290 6.71 4.49 -33.57
CA ASP A 290 6.24 3.33 -34.33
C ASP A 290 7.12 2.14 -33.99
N SER A 291 6.56 1.14 -33.31
CA SER A 291 7.21 -0.15 -33.11
C SER A 291 6.89 -1.06 -34.30
N HIS A 292 7.69 -0.93 -35.36
CA HIS A 292 7.96 -2.04 -36.27
C HIS A 292 9.38 -2.52 -35.99
N ASP A 293 9.48 -3.64 -35.26
CA ASP A 293 10.34 -4.81 -35.52
C ASP A 293 10.21 -5.83 -34.38
#